data_AF-A0A4Q2KKQ0-F1
#
_entry.id   AF-A0A4Q2KKQ0-F1
#
_cell.length_a   1.000
_cell.length_b   1.000
_cell.length_c   1.000
_cell.angle_alpha   90.00
_cell.angle_beta   90.00
_cell.angle_gamma   90.00
#
_symmetry.space_group_name_H-M   'P 1'
#
loop_
_entity.id
_entity.type
_entity.pdbx_description
1 polymer ?
#
loop_
_entity_poly.entity_id
_entity_poly.type
_entity_poly.pdbx_seq_one_letter_code
_entity_poly.pdbx_strand_id
1 'polypeptide(L)'
;MRQDILFTGLTRPQMFAGVTYSYFVINAVIAVELFLIFKSWRVLLAALVIHGVGMILCLHEPRFVDLWLMRARNCPRVKNHTLWRCNSYRP
;
A
#
# COMPACT_ATOMS: atom_id res chain seq x y z
N MET A 1 -19.96 -4.03 -19.35
CA MET A 1 -18.76 -4.16 -20.20
C MET A 1 -18.04 -5.44 -19.81
N ARG A 2 -17.86 -6.40 -20.73
CA ARG A 2 -17.09 -7.62 -20.48
C ARG A 2 -15.62 -7.27 -20.69
N GLN A 3 -14.82 -7.24 -19.63
CA GLN A 3 -13.38 -7.02 -19.71
C GLN A 3 -12.67 -8.36 -19.83
N ASP A 4 -11.84 -8.51 -20.86
CA ASP A 4 -11.00 -9.67 -21.02
C ASP A 4 -9.90 -9.68 -19.94
N ILE A 5 -9.71 -10.85 -19.34
CA ILE A 5 -8.74 -11.04 -18.24
C ILE A 5 -7.31 -10.69 -18.66
N LEU A 6 -6.99 -10.86 -19.94
CA LEU A 6 -5.66 -10.62 -20.50
C LEU A 6 -5.31 -9.13 -20.51
N PHE A 7 -6.22 -8.26 -20.97
CA PHE A 7 -6.04 -6.81 -20.93
C PHE A 7 -6.08 -6.26 -19.49
N THR A 8 -6.92 -6.84 -18.64
CA THR A 8 -6.98 -6.46 -17.22
C THR A 8 -5.67 -6.81 -16.50
N GLY A 9 -5.06 -7.97 -16.80
CA GLY A 9 -3.77 -8.37 -16.26
C GLY A 9 -2.63 -7.42 -16.62
N LEU A 10 -2.56 -6.96 -17.87
CA LEU A 10 -1.54 -6.03 -18.34
C LEU A 10 -1.59 -4.66 -17.65
N THR A 11 -2.76 -4.27 -17.12
CA THR A 11 -2.90 -3.02 -16.38
C THR A 11 -2.77 -3.21 -14.88
N ARG A 12 -2.73 -4.43 -14.33
CA ARG A 12 -2.55 -4.61 -12.89
C ARG A 12 -1.12 -4.28 -12.45
N PRO A 13 -0.94 -3.74 -11.23
CA PRO A 13 0.39 -3.55 -10.68
C PRO A 13 1.09 -4.90 -10.52
N GLN A 14 2.42 -4.90 -10.50
CA GLN A 14 3.18 -6.10 -10.15
C GLN A 14 2.86 -6.51 -8.70
N MET A 15 2.40 -7.75 -8.52
CA MET A 15 2.05 -8.30 -7.22
C MET A 15 2.96 -9.49 -6.84
N PHE A 16 3.20 -9.66 -5.54
CA PHE A 16 3.94 -10.79 -4.99
C PHE A 16 3.22 -11.31 -3.74
N ALA A 17 2.94 -12.62 -3.69
CA ALA A 17 2.22 -13.25 -2.58
C ALA A 17 0.94 -12.50 -2.16
N GLY A 18 0.19 -11.97 -3.15
CA GLY A 18 -1.10 -11.28 -3.00
C GLY A 18 -1.07 -9.82 -2.52
N VAL A 19 0.11 -9.20 -2.38
CA VAL A 19 0.29 -7.76 -2.14
C VAL A 19 1.06 -7.11 -3.30
N THR A 20 1.10 -5.77 -3.38
CA THR A 20 1.96 -5.09 -4.37
C THR A 20 3.43 -5.33 -4.07
N TYR A 21 4.26 -5.32 -5.11
CA TYR A 21 5.71 -5.49 -4.96
C TYR A 21 6.30 -4.44 -4.00
N SER A 22 5.88 -3.17 -4.12
CA SER A 22 6.32 -2.10 -3.23
C SER A 22 5.96 -2.37 -1.77
N TYR A 23 4.75 -2.86 -1.48
CA TYR A 23 4.35 -3.22 -0.12
C TYR A 23 5.18 -4.38 0.44
N PHE A 24 5.43 -5.40 -0.38
CA PHE A 24 6.27 -6.54 0.02
C PHE A 24 7.68 -6.10 0.41
N VAL A 25 8.30 -5.20 -0.38
CA VAL A 25 9.62 -4.63 -0.07
C VAL A 25 9.59 -3.84 1.23
N ILE A 26 8.58 -3.00 1.45
CA ILE A 26 8.42 -2.24 2.70
C ILE A 26 8.29 -3.20 3.90
N ASN A 27 7.47 -4.24 3.79
CA ASN A 27 7.31 -5.23 4.85
C ASN A 27 8.63 -5.95 5.15
N ALA A 28 9.41 -6.31 4.12
CA ALA A 28 10.72 -6.93 4.30
C ALA A 28 11.73 -6.01 4.99
N VAL A 29 11.79 -4.73 4.60
CA VAL A 29 12.64 -3.72 5.26
C VAL A 29 12.28 -3.58 6.73
N ILE A 30 10.99 -3.42 7.05
CA ILE A 30 10.49 -3.36 8.43
C ILE A 30 10.88 -4.63 9.21
N ALA A 31 10.72 -5.81 8.62
CA ALA A 31 11.11 -7.07 9.26
C ALA A 31 12.60 -7.11 9.61
N VAL A 32 13.47 -6.67 8.68
CA VAL A 32 14.92 -6.61 8.89
C VAL A 32 15.25 -5.61 10.01
N GLU A 33 14.68 -4.41 9.98
CA GLU A 33 14.91 -3.39 11.02
C GLU A 33 14.48 -3.88 12.41
N LEU A 34 13.28 -4.46 12.52
CA LEU A 34 12.78 -5.03 13.78
C LEU A 34 13.67 -6.19 14.24
N PHE A 35 14.16 -7.03 13.33
CA PHE A 35 15.08 -8.11 13.67
C PHE A 35 16.41 -7.57 14.22
N LEU A 36 16.96 -6.50 13.63
CA LEU A 36 18.19 -5.87 14.14
C LEU A 36 18.01 -5.29 15.54
N ILE A 37 16.83 -4.72 15.84
CA ILE A 37 16.50 -4.15 17.16
C ILE A 37 16.28 -5.25 18.21
N PHE A 38 15.36 -6.19 17.93
CA PHE A 38 14.92 -7.18 18.92
C PHE A 38 15.79 -8.45 18.96
N LYS A 39 16.55 -8.72 17.89
CA LYS A 39 17.39 -9.92 17.73
C LYS A 39 16.64 -11.22 18.02
N SER A 40 15.36 -11.27 17.64
CA SER A 40 14.45 -12.36 17.97
C SER A 40 13.67 -12.80 16.73
N TRP A 41 13.51 -14.10 16.55
CA TRP A 41 12.72 -14.69 15.47
C TRP A 41 11.23 -14.32 15.55
N ARG A 42 10.74 -13.90 16.72
CA ARG A 42 9.35 -13.45 16.93
C ARG A 42 8.94 -12.30 16.02
N VAL A 43 9.91 -11.56 15.47
CA VAL A 43 9.68 -10.50 14.47
C VAL A 43 8.95 -11.02 13.22
N LEU A 44 9.12 -12.31 12.87
CA LEU A 44 8.41 -12.92 11.75
C LEU A 44 6.89 -12.91 11.94
N LEU A 45 6.39 -13.00 13.18
CA LEU A 45 4.96 -12.87 13.46
C LEU A 45 4.46 -11.46 13.15
N ALA A 46 5.23 -10.44 13.51
CA ALA A 46 4.92 -9.05 13.15
C ALA A 46 4.89 -8.87 11.63
N ALA A 47 5.91 -9.39 10.92
CA ALA A 47 5.98 -9.35 9.46
C ALA A 47 4.80 -10.07 8.80
N LEU A 48 4.35 -11.19 9.35
CA LEU A 48 3.18 -11.93 8.86
C LEU A 48 1.88 -11.17 9.07
N VAL A 49 1.71 -10.54 10.24
CA VAL A 49 0.54 -9.70 10.54
C VAL A 49 0.48 -8.51 9.59
N ILE A 50 1.60 -7.80 9.42
CA ILE A 50 1.70 -6.68 8.48
C ILE A 50 1.39 -7.18 7.06
N HIS A 51 2.00 -8.28 6.60
CA HIS A 51 1.69 -8.85 5.29
C HIS A 51 0.20 -9.17 5.12
N GLY A 52 -0.40 -9.81 6.12
CA GLY A 52 -1.82 -10.17 6.14
C GLY A 52 -2.76 -8.97 6.04
N VAL A 53 -2.42 -7.85 6.69
CA VAL A 53 -3.19 -6.60 6.53
C VAL A 53 -3.11 -6.11 5.08
N GLY A 54 -1.92 -6.13 4.48
CA GLY A 54 -1.72 -5.76 3.07
C GLY A 54 -2.54 -6.62 2.12
N MET A 55 -2.60 -7.93 2.39
CA MET A 55 -3.42 -8.89 1.64
C MET A 55 -4.88 -8.48 1.65
N ILE A 56 -5.43 -8.21 2.84
CA ILE A 56 -6.84 -7.83 3.01
C ILE A 56 -7.16 -6.53 2.29
N LEU A 57 -6.27 -5.53 2.35
CA LEU A 57 -6.44 -4.27 1.63
C LEU A 57 -6.45 -4.49 0.11
N CYS A 58 -5.58 -5.37 -0.40
CA CYS A 58 -5.48 -5.67 -1.83
C CYS A 58 -6.67 -6.49 -2.37
N LEU A 59 -7.52 -7.08 -1.53
CA LEU A 59 -8.74 -7.78 -1.98
C LEU A 59 -9.74 -6.84 -2.64
N HIS A 60 -9.82 -5.59 -2.17
CA HIS A 60 -10.76 -4.59 -2.71
C HIS A 60 -10.14 -3.80 -3.85
N GLU A 61 -8.90 -3.32 -3.67
CA GLU A 61 -8.17 -2.55 -4.65
C GLU A 61 -6.68 -2.96 -4.62
N PRO A 62 -6.16 -3.62 -5.67
CA PRO A 62 -4.79 -4.10 -5.68
C PRO A 62 -3.76 -2.99 -5.54
N ARG A 63 -4.10 -1.74 -5.89
CA ARG A 63 -3.19 -0.59 -5.79
C ARG A 63 -3.37 0.23 -4.51
N PHE A 64 -4.13 -0.26 -3.54
CA PHE A 64 -4.55 0.54 -2.38
C PHE A 64 -3.36 1.24 -1.68
N VAL A 65 -2.32 0.48 -1.34
CA VAL A 65 -1.13 1.00 -0.64
C VAL A 65 -0.36 1.99 -1.52
N ASP A 66 -0.14 1.65 -2.79
CA ASP A 66 0.63 2.49 -3.71
C ASP A 66 -0.08 3.84 -3.93
N LEU A 67 -1.41 3.82 -4.08
CA LEU A 67 -2.24 5.02 -4.20
C LEU A 67 -2.24 5.83 -2.90
N TRP A 68 -2.30 5.18 -1.75
CA TRP A 68 -2.18 5.83 -0.45
C TRP A 68 -0.83 6.54 -0.30
N LEU A 69 0.26 5.87 -0.66
CA LEU A 69 1.61 6.44 -0.62
C LEU A 69 1.77 7.60 -1.60
N MET A 70 1.26 7.45 -2.83
CA MET A 70 1.26 8.52 -3.83
C MET A 70 0.46 9.73 -3.37
N ARG A 71 -0.70 9.51 -2.74
CA ARG A 71 -1.50 10.58 -2.14
C ARG A 71 -0.75 11.28 -1.02
N ALA A 72 -0.11 10.53 -0.13
CA ALA A 72 0.65 11.08 0.99
C ALA A 72 1.83 11.95 0.50
N ARG A 73 2.50 11.53 -0.57
CA ARG A 73 3.66 12.23 -1.15
C ARG A 73 3.30 13.46 -1.98
N ASN A 74 2.33 13.32 -2.88
CA ASN A 74 2.09 14.31 -3.94
C ASN A 74 0.82 15.14 -3.72
N CYS A 75 -0.12 14.66 -2.91
CA CYS A 75 -1.41 15.31 -2.69
C CYS A 75 -1.66 15.58 -1.19
N PRO A 76 -0.76 16.32 -0.49
CA PRO A 76 -0.99 16.67 0.90
C PRO A 76 -2.25 17.52 1.04
N ARG A 77 -2.91 17.41 2.20
CA ARG A 77 -4.16 18.12 2.48
C ARG A 77 -3.90 19.63 2.60
N VAL A 78 -4.57 20.43 1.76
CA VAL A 78 -4.46 21.90 1.77
C VAL A 78 -5.28 22.55 2.89
N LYS A 79 -4.94 23.78 3.29
CA LYS A 79 -5.57 24.49 4.43
C LYS A 79 -7.08 24.66 4.29
N ASN A 80 -7.57 24.93 3.09
CA ASN A 80 -9.00 25.11 2.77
C ASN A 80 -9.76 23.77 2.57
N HIS A 81 -9.13 22.62 2.79
CA HIS A 81 -9.78 21.33 2.56
C HIS A 81 -11.02 21.12 3.46
N THR A 82 -11.10 21.78 4.62
CA THR A 82 -12.30 21.70 5.46
C THR A 82 -13.51 22.39 4.81
N LEU A 83 -13.28 23.47 4.06
CA LEU A 83 -14.32 24.18 3.33
C LEU A 83 -14.80 23.37 2.12
N TRP A 84 -13.85 22.92 1.28
CA TRP A 84 -14.16 22.29 -0.01
C TRP A 84 -14.29 20.76 0.05
N ARG A 85 -13.87 20.14 1.16
CA ARG A 85 -13.76 18.67 1.33
C ARG A 85 -12.85 17.99 0.28
N CYS A 86 -12.06 18.77 -0.43
CA CYS A 86 -11.08 18.34 -1.42
C CYS A 86 -9.90 19.31 -1.48
N ASN A 87 -8.83 18.92 -2.18
CA ASN A 87 -7.74 19.85 -2.49
C ASN A 87 -8.20 20.81 -3.60
N SER A 88 -8.47 22.06 -3.24
CA SER A 88 -8.93 23.11 -4.16
C SER A 88 -7.93 24.25 -4.23
N TYR A 89 -7.67 24.75 -5.44
CA TYR A 89 -6.85 25.95 -5.69
C TYR A 89 -7.60 27.25 -5.38
N ARG A 90 -8.92 27.21 -5.17
CA ARG A 90 -9.72 28.38 -4.80
C ARG A 90 -9.63 28.59 -3.29
N PRO A 91 -9.30 29.80 -2.80
CA PRO A 91 -9.26 30.09 -1.37
C PRO A 91 -10.58 29.70 -0.70
#